data_AF-A0A9N9E177-F1
#
_entry.id   AF-A0A9N9E177-F1
#
_cell.length_a   1.000
_cell.length_b   1.000
_cell.length_c   1.000
_cell.angle_alpha   90.00
_cell.angle_beta   90.00
_cell.angle_gamma   90.00
#
_symmetry.space_group_name_H-M   'P 1'
#
loop_
_entity.id
_entity.type
_entity.pdbx_description
1 polymer ?
#
loop_
_entity_poly.entity_id
_entity_poly.type
_entity_poly.pdbx_seq_one_letter_code
_entity_poly.pdbx_strand_id
1 'polypeptide(L)'
;DARGNSLVVFKRPKKGKLIKPYNSILGEQFFCYWEVTPPSFDEKGNLAASPGVATSNSQSKHRVTCINEQISHHPPVSAFYYHCEEKGVTACGLDHISARFTGTSVKIGPGDRNKGIYLKLDKRDNEEYLMTHPVAAIQGWLKGSLYIVVGEACIVTCPKTKLKAILEYKEERWLGKPRFAIEGKIFKYDPENDDIKKLKSVDEEAVLCEVYGSWRGEVHAKIRRTNETRLVLNMEAIDPIPKIVKPIAEQGPLESRKVWQNVTSAILSKDYSHATKEKQLVEERQRQKAAAAKAKKEEFEPAFFKLPVVNGQPQLKDDGIQMLKQLNDIAN
;
A
#
# COMPACT_ATOMS: atom_id res chain seq x y z
N ASP A 1 3.50 12.42 -6.35
CA ASP A 1 2.79 11.46 -7.24
C ASP A 1 1.31 11.48 -6.88
N ALA A 2 0.44 11.48 -7.88
CA ALA A 2 -0.99 11.35 -7.65
C ALA A 2 -1.32 9.87 -7.47
N ARG A 3 -1.18 9.39 -6.23
CA ARG A 3 -1.64 8.08 -5.71
C ARG A 3 -1.24 6.84 -6.51
N GLY A 4 0.07 6.68 -6.68
CA GLY A 4 0.62 5.34 -6.85
C GLY A 4 0.83 4.69 -5.47
N ASN A 5 -0.26 4.13 -4.92
CA ASN A 5 -0.30 2.97 -4.02
C ASN A 5 -0.15 3.21 -2.51
N SER A 6 -1.19 2.83 -1.75
CA SER A 6 -1.22 2.74 -0.29
C SER A 6 -0.53 1.47 0.27
N LEU A 7 0.34 0.83 -0.52
CA LEU A 7 1.38 -0.01 0.05
C LEU A 7 2.43 0.95 0.58
N VAL A 8 2.30 1.27 1.87
CA VAL A 8 3.19 2.15 2.61
C VAL A 8 4.58 1.52 2.65
N VAL A 9 5.35 1.68 1.57
CA VAL A 9 6.80 1.63 1.65
C VAL A 9 7.19 2.91 2.36
N PHE A 10 7.51 2.79 3.65
CA PHE A 10 7.96 3.88 4.53
C PHE A 10 9.31 4.49 4.12
N LYS A 11 9.74 4.36 2.86
CA LYS A 11 10.88 5.08 2.33
C LYS A 11 10.40 6.44 1.81
N ARG A 12 10.48 7.44 2.68
CA ARG A 12 10.35 8.85 2.31
C ARG A 12 11.23 9.11 1.08
N PRO A 13 10.77 9.84 0.04
CA PRO A 13 11.68 10.38 -0.95
C PRO A 13 12.77 11.15 -0.22
N LYS A 14 14.05 10.91 -0.54
CA LYS A 14 15.21 11.49 0.15
C LYS A 14 15.16 13.03 0.28
N LYS A 15 14.26 13.74 -0.45
CA LYS A 15 14.06 15.20 -0.43
C LYS A 15 12.60 15.66 -0.69
N GLY A 16 11.61 15.17 0.05
CA GLY A 16 10.19 15.55 -0.13
C GLY A 16 9.52 16.26 1.06
N LYS A 17 8.85 17.41 0.83
CA LYS A 17 7.87 17.98 1.78
C LYS A 17 6.65 17.07 1.87
N LEU A 18 6.03 17.00 3.05
CA LEU A 18 4.75 16.31 3.21
C LEU A 18 3.70 17.03 2.36
N ILE A 19 3.11 16.33 1.39
CA ILE A 19 2.13 16.86 0.46
C ILE A 19 0.88 15.98 0.48
N LYS A 20 -0.29 16.60 0.35
CA LYS A 20 -1.56 15.88 0.21
C LYS A 20 -1.68 15.39 -1.24
N PRO A 21 -2.03 14.12 -1.49
CA PRO A 21 -2.38 13.68 -2.84
C PRO A 21 -3.67 14.34 -3.34
N TYR A 22 -3.90 14.30 -4.66
CA TYR A 22 -5.20 14.68 -5.24
C TYR A 22 -6.31 13.75 -4.72
N ASN A 23 -7.53 14.25 -4.62
CA ASN A 23 -8.71 13.42 -4.30
C ASN A 23 -9.26 12.85 -5.61
N SER A 24 -9.39 11.52 -5.74
CA SER A 24 -9.83 10.91 -7.00
C SER A 24 -11.22 11.36 -7.39
N ILE A 25 -11.39 11.51 -8.69
CA ILE A 25 -12.72 11.55 -9.29
C ILE A 25 -13.35 10.14 -9.28
N LEU A 26 -14.68 10.05 -9.32
CA LEU A 26 -15.36 8.75 -9.42
C LEU A 26 -15.01 8.07 -10.74
N GLY A 27 -14.66 6.77 -10.70
CA GLY A 27 -14.19 6.03 -11.87
C GLY A 27 -12.77 6.39 -12.35
N GLU A 28 -12.00 7.19 -11.58
CA GLU A 28 -10.58 7.42 -11.88
C GLU A 28 -9.80 6.11 -11.85
N GLN A 29 -8.95 5.90 -12.84
CA GLN A 29 -8.21 4.66 -13.06
C GLN A 29 -6.71 4.89 -12.94
N PHE A 30 -5.96 3.89 -12.49
CA PHE A 30 -4.51 3.91 -12.55
C PHE A 30 -3.95 2.51 -12.85
N PHE A 31 -3.25 2.40 -13.96
CA PHE A 31 -2.59 1.17 -14.41
C PHE A 31 -1.09 1.37 -14.42
N CYS A 32 -0.36 0.38 -13.91
CA CYS A 32 1.08 0.37 -13.99
C CYS A 32 1.63 -1.04 -13.85
N TYR A 33 2.92 -1.18 -14.13
CA TYR A 33 3.64 -2.40 -13.83
C TYR A 33 5.06 -2.09 -13.35
N TRP A 34 5.72 -3.09 -12.77
CA TRP A 34 7.13 -3.07 -12.42
C TRP A 34 7.81 -4.27 -13.06
N GLU A 35 9.03 -4.05 -13.52
CA GLU A 35 9.98 -5.12 -13.81
C GLU A 35 10.84 -5.32 -12.58
N VAL A 36 10.68 -6.47 -11.91
CA VAL A 36 11.36 -6.78 -10.66
C VAL A 36 12.27 -8.00 -10.81
N THR A 37 13.45 -7.91 -10.22
CA THR A 37 14.32 -9.07 -10.05
C THR A 37 14.08 -9.64 -8.65
N PRO A 38 13.80 -10.95 -8.51
CA PRO A 38 13.68 -11.58 -7.20
C PRO A 38 14.88 -11.29 -6.31
N PRO A 39 14.67 -11.02 -5.02
CA PRO A 39 15.77 -11.05 -4.06
C PRO A 39 16.36 -12.47 -3.99
N SER A 40 17.69 -12.54 -3.93
CA SER A 40 18.41 -13.77 -3.59
C SER A 40 18.63 -13.85 -2.08
N PHE A 41 18.60 -15.06 -1.54
CA PHE A 41 18.89 -15.32 -0.13
C PHE A 41 20.08 -16.26 0.00
N ASP A 42 20.90 -16.07 1.04
CA ASP A 42 22.00 -16.97 1.37
C ASP A 42 21.49 -18.29 1.99
N GLU A 43 22.38 -19.25 2.26
CA GLU A 43 22.02 -20.54 2.87
C GLU A 43 21.36 -20.39 4.25
N LYS A 44 21.57 -19.27 4.93
CA LYS A 44 20.98 -18.92 6.23
C LYS A 44 19.65 -18.18 6.07
N GLY A 45 19.23 -17.91 4.84
CA GLY A 45 18.00 -17.18 4.52
C GLY A 45 18.11 -15.67 4.70
N ASN A 46 19.31 -15.11 4.84
CA ASN A 46 19.52 -13.67 4.82
C ASN A 46 19.48 -13.15 3.39
N LEU A 47 19.05 -11.91 3.22
CA LEU A 47 19.03 -11.25 1.92
C LEU A 47 20.47 -11.08 1.38
N ALA A 48 20.82 -11.83 0.33
CA ALA A 48 22.17 -11.87 -0.23
C ALA A 48 22.49 -10.69 -1.16
N ALA A 49 21.47 -10.04 -1.72
CA ALA A 49 21.60 -8.84 -2.54
C ALA A 49 20.34 -7.96 -2.40
N SER A 50 20.52 -6.65 -2.29
CA SER A 50 19.40 -5.71 -2.23
C SER A 50 18.53 -5.79 -3.49
N PRO A 51 17.20 -5.93 -3.38
CA PRO A 51 16.31 -5.79 -4.54
C PRO A 51 16.54 -4.44 -5.21
N GLY A 52 16.98 -4.45 -6.47
CA GLY A 52 17.29 -3.25 -7.26
C GLY A 52 18.77 -3.06 -7.62
N VAL A 53 19.70 -3.84 -7.05
CA VAL A 53 21.09 -3.88 -7.54
C VAL A 53 21.21 -5.01 -8.55
N ALA A 54 21.33 -4.65 -9.83
CA ALA A 54 21.58 -5.59 -10.91
C ALA A 54 22.96 -6.23 -10.77
N THR A 55 23.07 -7.29 -9.96
CA THR A 55 24.22 -8.20 -10.01
C THR A 55 23.90 -9.35 -10.94
N SER A 56 24.51 -9.29 -12.13
CA SER A 56 24.53 -10.28 -13.22
C SER A 56 23.33 -10.32 -14.19
N ASN A 57 23.65 -10.33 -15.49
CA ASN A 57 22.76 -10.44 -16.65
C ASN A 57 22.04 -11.81 -16.79
N SER A 58 21.83 -12.54 -15.68
CA SER A 58 21.32 -13.93 -15.71
C SER A 58 20.03 -14.17 -14.92
N GLN A 59 19.51 -13.18 -14.18
CA GLN A 59 18.26 -13.37 -13.43
C GLN A 59 17.06 -12.93 -14.26
N SER A 60 16.06 -13.82 -14.38
CA SER A 60 14.80 -13.49 -15.06
C SER A 60 14.09 -12.37 -14.31
N LYS A 61 13.73 -11.32 -15.05
CA LYS A 61 12.82 -10.29 -14.56
C LYS A 61 11.42 -10.89 -14.46
N HIS A 62 10.68 -10.49 -13.44
CA HIS A 62 9.27 -10.78 -13.32
C HIS A 62 8.48 -9.50 -13.37
N ARG A 63 7.27 -9.60 -13.90
CA ARG A 63 6.37 -8.48 -13.97
C ARG A 63 5.40 -8.50 -12.80
N VAL A 64 5.27 -7.35 -12.16
CA VAL A 64 4.18 -7.09 -11.21
C VAL A 64 3.26 -6.07 -11.86
N THR A 65 2.04 -6.45 -12.18
CA THR A 65 1.02 -5.53 -12.72
C THR A 65 0.12 -5.01 -11.63
N CYS A 66 -0.48 -3.85 -11.86
CA CYS A 66 -1.36 -3.19 -10.91
C CYS A 66 -2.49 -2.47 -11.63
N ILE A 67 -3.71 -2.71 -11.15
CA ILE A 67 -4.94 -2.01 -11.53
C ILE A 67 -5.51 -1.33 -10.28
N ASN A 68 -5.87 -0.06 -10.42
CA ASN A 68 -6.62 0.68 -9.40
C ASN A 68 -7.79 1.40 -10.03
N GLU A 69 -8.90 1.49 -9.30
CA GLU A 69 -10.07 2.25 -9.72
C GLU A 69 -10.75 2.91 -8.52
N GLN A 70 -11.17 4.17 -8.66
CA GLN A 70 -11.99 4.86 -7.67
C GLN A 70 -13.44 4.39 -7.74
N ILE A 71 -13.79 3.41 -6.91
CA ILE A 71 -15.12 2.79 -6.88
C ILE A 71 -16.17 3.59 -6.09
N SER A 72 -15.76 4.61 -5.32
CA SER A 72 -16.67 5.47 -4.55
C SER A 72 -16.03 6.85 -4.29
N HIS A 73 -16.82 7.92 -4.31
CA HIS A 73 -16.33 9.29 -4.05
C HIS A 73 -16.77 9.82 -2.67
N HIS A 74 -17.94 9.42 -2.18
CA HIS A 74 -18.46 9.78 -0.86
C HIS A 74 -18.97 8.52 -0.13
N PRO A 75 -18.18 7.89 0.75
CA PRO A 75 -16.78 8.24 1.06
C PRO A 75 -15.81 7.89 -0.09
N PRO A 76 -14.60 8.49 -0.12
CA PRO A 76 -13.61 8.19 -1.14
C PRO A 76 -13.01 6.79 -0.90
N VAL A 77 -13.22 5.87 -1.85
CA VAL A 77 -12.72 4.51 -1.83
C VAL A 77 -12.16 4.12 -3.19
N SER A 78 -10.93 3.65 -3.22
CA SER A 78 -10.34 3.00 -4.40
C SER A 78 -10.21 1.50 -4.17
N ALA A 79 -10.48 0.68 -5.17
CA ALA A 79 -10.09 -0.73 -5.18
C ALA A 79 -8.75 -0.88 -5.89
N PHE A 80 -7.90 -1.78 -5.40
CA PHE A 80 -6.63 -2.11 -6.04
C PHE A 80 -6.46 -3.63 -6.19
N TYR A 81 -5.71 -4.00 -7.22
CA TYR A 81 -5.33 -5.38 -7.50
C TYR A 81 -3.93 -5.42 -8.11
N TYR A 82 -3.05 -6.23 -7.52
CA TYR A 82 -1.70 -6.51 -7.99
C TYR A 82 -1.59 -7.98 -8.35
N HIS A 83 -0.81 -8.27 -9.38
CA HIS A 83 -0.56 -9.64 -9.79
C HIS A 83 0.87 -9.81 -10.31
N CYS A 84 1.51 -10.91 -9.92
CA CYS A 84 2.73 -11.42 -10.52
C CYS A 84 2.47 -12.86 -10.94
N GLU A 85 2.28 -13.06 -12.24
CA GLU A 85 1.86 -14.34 -12.82
C GLU A 85 2.96 -15.40 -12.68
N GLU A 86 4.21 -15.00 -12.91
CA GLU A 86 5.38 -15.87 -12.84
C GLU A 86 5.60 -16.42 -11.44
N LYS A 87 5.16 -15.71 -10.38
CA LYS A 87 5.25 -16.17 -8.99
C LYS A 87 3.91 -16.64 -8.41
N GLY A 88 2.79 -16.46 -9.12
CA GLY A 88 1.46 -16.76 -8.58
C GLY A 88 1.19 -15.96 -7.30
N VAL A 89 1.54 -14.67 -7.31
CA VAL A 89 1.36 -13.77 -6.17
C VAL A 89 0.32 -12.73 -6.54
N THR A 90 -0.72 -12.62 -5.72
CA THR A 90 -1.79 -11.64 -5.89
C THR A 90 -1.94 -10.83 -4.62
N ALA A 91 -2.06 -9.52 -4.73
CA ALA A 91 -2.40 -8.65 -3.60
C ALA A 91 -3.58 -7.73 -3.94
N CYS A 92 -4.61 -7.67 -3.11
CA CYS A 92 -5.76 -6.80 -3.35
C CYS A 92 -6.33 -6.22 -2.05
N GLY A 93 -7.17 -5.19 -2.18
CA GLY A 93 -7.79 -4.52 -1.04
C GLY A 93 -8.45 -3.21 -1.43
N LEU A 94 -8.95 -2.50 -0.43
CA LEU A 94 -9.60 -1.21 -0.59
C LEU A 94 -8.81 -0.09 0.09
N ASP A 95 -8.51 0.96 -0.65
CA ASP A 95 -7.98 2.22 -0.13
C ASP A 95 -9.13 3.12 0.30
N HIS A 96 -9.61 2.92 1.52
CA HIS A 96 -10.46 3.86 2.24
C HIS A 96 -9.69 4.42 3.43
N ILE A 97 -9.45 5.73 3.44
CA ILE A 97 -8.68 6.42 4.48
C ILE A 97 -9.63 7.23 5.36
N SER A 98 -9.51 7.06 6.68
CA SER A 98 -10.17 7.87 7.69
C SER A 98 -9.19 8.81 8.37
N ALA A 99 -9.49 10.11 8.35
CA ALA A 99 -8.76 11.12 9.12
C ALA A 99 -9.53 11.48 10.39
N ARG A 100 -8.87 11.43 11.54
CA ARG A 100 -9.42 11.82 12.84
C ARG A 100 -8.56 12.91 13.47
N PHE A 101 -9.18 14.03 13.82
CA PHE A 101 -8.53 15.12 14.53
C PHE A 101 -8.52 14.82 16.03
N THR A 102 -7.35 14.93 16.66
CA THR A 102 -7.14 14.73 18.10
C THR A 102 -6.43 15.95 18.67
N GLY A 103 -7.16 17.07 18.76
CA GLY A 103 -6.62 18.36 19.17
C GLY A 103 -5.52 18.85 18.23
N THR A 104 -4.25 18.69 18.65
CA THR A 104 -3.06 19.15 17.91
C THR A 104 -2.48 18.12 16.93
N SER A 105 -3.13 16.97 16.74
CA SER A 105 -2.65 15.96 15.78
C SER A 105 -3.75 15.41 14.89
N VAL A 106 -3.38 15.07 13.65
CA VAL A 106 -4.25 14.38 12.69
C VAL A 106 -3.79 12.94 12.60
N LYS A 107 -4.66 12.01 13.00
CA LYS A 107 -4.46 10.57 12.82
C LYS A 107 -5.09 10.13 11.50
N ILE A 108 -4.35 9.36 10.73
CA ILE A 108 -4.73 8.81 9.43
C ILE A 108 -4.67 7.29 9.54
N GLY A 109 -5.80 6.63 9.38
CA GLY A 109 -5.91 5.18 9.47
C GLY A 109 -6.88 4.61 8.44
N PRO A 110 -7.09 3.28 8.44
CA PRO A 110 -8.07 2.64 7.58
C PRO A 110 -9.50 3.12 7.93
N GLY A 111 -10.29 3.41 6.90
CA GLY A 111 -11.74 3.58 7.02
C GLY A 111 -12.44 2.23 7.18
N ASP A 112 -13.74 2.26 7.47
CA ASP A 112 -14.57 1.08 7.71
C ASP A 112 -14.55 0.04 6.58
N ARG A 113 -14.46 0.48 5.33
CA ARG A 113 -14.37 -0.35 4.12
C ARG A 113 -12.97 -0.95 3.88
N ASN A 114 -11.91 -0.41 4.48
CA ASN A 114 -10.56 -0.97 4.37
C ASN A 114 -10.34 -2.01 5.48
N LYS A 115 -10.26 -3.30 5.09
CA LYS A 115 -9.99 -4.42 6.03
C LYS A 115 -8.53 -4.84 6.07
N GLY A 116 -7.68 -4.24 5.24
CA GLY A 116 -6.28 -4.62 5.04
C GLY A 116 -5.98 -5.01 3.60
N ILE A 117 -4.81 -5.62 3.44
CA ILE A 117 -4.31 -6.15 2.18
C ILE A 117 -4.45 -7.68 2.23
N TYR A 118 -5.17 -8.23 1.27
CA TYR A 118 -5.26 -9.67 1.03
C TYR A 118 -4.11 -10.06 0.12
N LEU A 119 -3.27 -11.00 0.56
CA LEU A 119 -2.16 -11.55 -0.21
C LEU A 119 -2.38 -13.05 -0.42
N LYS A 120 -2.49 -13.47 -1.68
CA LYS A 120 -2.64 -14.87 -2.06
C LYS A 120 -1.36 -15.37 -2.72
N LEU A 121 -0.90 -16.54 -2.30
CA LEU A 121 0.27 -17.23 -2.82
C LEU A 121 -0.16 -18.56 -3.46
N ASP A 122 -0.53 -18.51 -4.74
CA ASP A 122 -1.07 -19.66 -5.48
C ASP A 122 -0.09 -20.84 -5.49
N LYS A 123 1.20 -20.55 -5.62
CA LYS A 123 2.30 -21.54 -5.65
C LYS A 123 2.75 -22.02 -4.26
N ARG A 124 2.11 -21.56 -3.19
CA ARG A 124 2.34 -22.02 -1.81
C ARG A 124 1.05 -22.59 -1.25
N ASP A 125 0.55 -23.62 -1.90
CA ASP A 125 -0.67 -24.32 -1.49
C ASP A 125 -1.85 -23.35 -1.27
N ASN A 126 -1.98 -22.33 -2.13
CA ASN A 126 -3.01 -21.29 -2.01
C ASN A 126 -3.09 -20.65 -0.61
N GLU A 127 -1.95 -20.39 0.03
CA GLU A 127 -1.94 -19.61 1.27
C GLU A 127 -2.53 -18.22 1.04
N GLU A 128 -3.41 -17.80 1.95
CA GLU A 128 -3.98 -16.45 1.98
C GLU A 128 -3.60 -15.77 3.29
N TYR A 129 -3.06 -14.56 3.16
CA TYR A 129 -2.67 -13.70 4.26
C TYR A 129 -3.53 -12.43 4.25
N LEU A 130 -3.98 -12.00 5.43
CA LEU A 130 -4.59 -10.69 5.62
C LEU A 130 -3.66 -9.82 6.46
N MET A 131 -3.29 -8.64 5.92
CA MET A 131 -2.40 -7.68 6.57
C MET A 131 -3.15 -6.38 6.88
N THR A 132 -3.31 -6.02 8.15
CA THR A 132 -3.97 -4.75 8.53
C THR A 132 -3.05 -3.55 8.36
N HIS A 133 -3.61 -2.34 8.30
CA HIS A 133 -2.82 -1.11 8.26
C HIS A 133 -2.57 -0.57 9.67
N PRO A 134 -1.35 -0.08 9.97
CA PRO A 134 -1.13 0.71 11.17
C PRO A 134 -1.76 2.10 11.03
N VAL A 135 -1.80 2.86 12.12
CA VAL A 135 -2.27 4.25 12.11
C VAL A 135 -1.08 5.18 12.01
N ALA A 136 -1.13 6.10 11.05
CA ALA A 136 -0.18 7.19 10.93
C ALA A 136 -0.69 8.43 11.66
N ALA A 137 0.21 9.28 12.14
CA ALA A 137 -0.14 10.61 12.64
C ALA A 137 0.81 11.66 12.08
N ILE A 138 0.27 12.87 11.83
CA ILE A 138 1.06 14.03 11.42
C ILE A 138 1.39 14.85 12.66
N GLN A 139 2.69 14.96 12.97
CA GLN A 139 3.23 15.75 14.07
C GLN A 139 4.05 16.93 13.57
N GLY A 140 4.51 17.78 14.49
CA GLY A 140 5.42 18.90 14.19
C GLY A 140 4.75 20.23 13.86
N TRP A 141 3.43 20.35 14.08
CA TRP A 141 2.64 21.56 13.80
C TRP A 141 3.18 22.81 14.51
N LEU A 142 3.48 22.71 15.82
CA LEU A 142 4.03 23.83 16.60
C LEU A 142 5.45 24.26 16.18
N LYS A 143 6.25 23.31 15.68
CA LYS A 143 7.65 23.54 15.27
C LYS A 143 7.78 23.92 13.79
N GLY A 144 6.67 24.04 13.06
CA GLY A 144 6.66 24.38 11.63
C GLY A 144 7.27 23.31 10.70
N SER A 145 7.62 22.14 11.21
CA SER A 145 8.27 21.06 10.47
C SER A 145 7.46 19.77 10.60
N LEU A 146 6.52 19.57 9.67
CA LEU A 146 5.64 18.40 9.67
C LEU A 146 6.39 17.10 9.36
N TYR A 147 6.09 16.06 10.12
CA TYR A 147 6.58 14.69 9.88
C TYR A 147 5.50 13.65 10.23
N ILE A 148 5.61 12.49 9.59
CA ILE A 148 4.73 11.33 9.83
C ILE A 148 5.36 10.47 10.91
N VAL A 149 4.56 10.08 11.90
CA VAL A 149 4.85 8.97 12.81
C VAL A 149 3.87 7.85 12.55
N VAL A 150 4.26 6.63 12.86
CA VAL A 150 3.43 5.42 12.76
C VAL A 150 3.25 4.90 14.18
N GLY A 151 2.04 4.50 14.50
CA GLY A 151 1.71 3.90 15.80
C GLY A 151 0.75 2.73 15.62
N GLU A 152 0.30 2.23 16.77
CA GLU A 152 -0.57 1.05 16.87
C GLU A 152 0.10 -0.21 16.28
N ALA A 153 -0.69 -1.20 15.87
CA ALA A 153 -0.19 -2.48 15.39
C ALA A 153 -0.60 -2.75 13.94
N CYS A 154 0.30 -3.40 13.20
CA CYS A 154 -0.02 -4.15 12.00
C CYS A 154 -0.16 -5.63 12.38
N ILE A 155 -1.24 -6.27 11.95
CA ILE A 155 -1.51 -7.68 12.21
C ILE A 155 -1.54 -8.42 10.88
N VAL A 156 -0.81 -9.53 10.80
CA VAL A 156 -0.79 -10.42 9.64
C VAL A 156 -1.29 -11.79 10.07
N THR A 157 -2.31 -12.32 9.40
CA THR A 157 -2.86 -13.65 9.72
C THR A 157 -2.92 -14.53 8.49
N CYS A 158 -2.61 -15.81 8.64
CA CYS A 158 -2.86 -16.85 7.65
C CYS A 158 -3.59 -18.03 8.32
N PRO A 159 -4.90 -18.22 8.07
CA PRO A 159 -5.66 -19.31 8.67
C PRO A 159 -5.11 -20.69 8.34
N LYS A 160 -4.67 -20.89 7.09
CA LYS A 160 -4.17 -22.18 6.61
C LYS A 160 -2.91 -22.65 7.34
N THR A 161 -1.93 -21.76 7.50
CA THR A 161 -0.68 -22.08 8.23
C THR A 161 -0.83 -21.91 9.74
N LYS A 162 -1.96 -21.37 10.21
CA LYS A 162 -2.21 -20.98 11.59
C LYS A 162 -1.13 -20.04 12.14
N LEU A 163 -0.52 -19.23 11.27
CA LEU A 163 0.50 -18.26 11.65
C LEU A 163 -0.11 -16.87 11.78
N LYS A 164 0.29 -16.17 12.84
CA LYS A 164 -0.05 -14.79 13.09
C LYS A 164 1.17 -14.00 13.47
N ALA A 165 1.30 -12.80 12.90
CA ALA A 165 2.27 -11.80 13.30
C ALA A 165 1.53 -10.58 13.85
N ILE A 166 1.99 -10.06 14.98
CA ILE A 166 1.60 -8.73 15.46
C ILE A 166 2.88 -7.89 15.46
N LEU A 167 2.83 -6.71 14.85
CA LEU A 167 3.93 -5.76 14.76
C LEU A 167 3.46 -4.42 15.35
N GLU A 168 3.93 -4.08 16.55
CA GLU A 168 3.63 -2.81 17.23
C GLU A 168 4.67 -1.74 16.90
N TYR A 169 4.18 -0.61 16.40
CA TYR A 169 4.98 0.59 16.17
C TYR A 169 5.01 1.41 17.45
N LYS A 170 6.19 1.56 18.04
CA LYS A 170 6.34 2.22 19.34
C LYS A 170 6.34 3.73 19.17
N GLU A 171 5.63 4.40 20.07
CA GLU A 171 5.66 5.85 20.17
C GLU A 171 7.08 6.33 20.55
N GLU A 172 7.46 7.48 19.98
CA GLU A 172 8.74 8.10 20.28
C GLU A 172 8.77 8.60 21.73
N ARG A 173 9.86 8.32 22.44
CA ARG A 173 10.08 8.91 23.77
C ARG A 173 10.35 10.41 23.61
N TRP A 174 9.83 11.21 24.53
CA TRP A 174 9.98 12.68 24.51
C TRP A 174 11.43 13.16 24.63
N LEU A 175 12.29 12.35 25.28
CA LEU A 175 13.72 12.62 25.45
C LEU A 175 14.55 11.69 24.55
N GLY A 176 15.46 12.28 23.78
CA GLY A 176 16.42 11.58 22.94
C GLY A 176 16.12 11.65 21.43
N LYS A 177 16.91 10.90 20.65
CA LYS A 177 16.71 10.80 19.20
C LYS A 177 15.52 9.86 18.89
N PRO A 178 14.67 10.18 17.90
CA PRO A 178 13.63 9.27 17.44
C PRO A 178 14.22 7.92 17.02
N ARG A 179 13.62 6.82 17.47
CA ARG A 179 14.09 5.45 17.21
C ARG A 179 13.32 4.77 16.08
N PHE A 180 12.09 5.22 15.81
CA PHE A 180 11.18 4.60 14.86
C PHE A 180 11.04 3.09 15.14
N ALA A 181 10.91 2.75 16.41
CA ALA A 181 11.05 1.39 16.88
C ALA A 181 9.83 0.54 16.50
N ILE A 182 10.09 -0.70 16.12
CA ILE A 182 9.08 -1.74 15.89
C ILE A 182 9.42 -2.93 16.78
N GLU A 183 8.40 -3.51 17.41
CA GLU A 183 8.48 -4.77 18.12
C GLU A 183 7.38 -5.69 17.60
N GLY A 184 7.60 -6.98 17.62
CA GLY A 184 6.63 -7.92 17.09
C GLY A 184 6.87 -9.35 17.52
N LYS A 185 5.86 -10.17 17.32
CA LYS A 185 5.91 -11.62 17.56
C LYS A 185 5.21 -12.33 16.41
N ILE A 186 5.82 -13.42 15.96
CA ILE A 186 5.21 -14.40 15.06
C ILE A 186 4.92 -15.66 15.89
N PHE A 187 3.68 -16.12 15.90
CA PHE A 187 3.21 -17.20 16.77
C PHE A 187 2.13 -18.04 16.08
N LYS A 188 1.88 -19.23 16.62
CA LYS A 188 0.73 -20.06 16.21
C LYS A 188 -0.54 -19.54 16.87
N TYR A 189 -1.64 -19.48 16.12
CA TYR A 189 -2.94 -19.04 16.62
C TYR A 189 -4.06 -19.97 16.14
N ASP A 190 -5.22 -19.92 16.81
CA ASP A 190 -6.43 -20.60 16.37
C ASP A 190 -7.31 -19.62 15.56
N PRO A 191 -7.49 -19.83 14.24
CA PRO A 191 -8.30 -18.95 13.40
C PRO A 191 -9.77 -18.84 13.82
N GLU A 192 -10.33 -19.87 14.43
CA GLU A 192 -11.74 -19.90 14.84
C GLU A 192 -11.99 -19.15 16.15
N ASN A 193 -10.93 -18.95 16.95
CA ASN A 193 -11.00 -18.36 18.30
C ASN A 193 -9.92 -17.28 18.50
N ASP A 194 -9.77 -16.34 17.55
CA ASP A 194 -8.74 -15.30 17.60
C ASP A 194 -9.20 -13.95 18.17
N ASP A 195 -8.86 -13.68 19.43
CA ASP A 195 -9.09 -12.39 20.10
C ASP A 195 -7.79 -11.57 20.36
N ILE A 196 -6.61 -12.16 20.10
CA ILE A 196 -5.31 -11.60 20.46
C ILE A 196 -4.93 -10.45 19.51
N LYS A 197 -5.10 -9.19 19.89
CA LYS A 197 -4.70 -8.04 19.04
C LYS A 197 -3.49 -7.25 19.53
N LYS A 198 -2.90 -7.64 20.67
CA LYS A 198 -1.77 -6.92 21.31
C LYS A 198 -0.65 -7.89 21.65
N LEU A 199 0.60 -7.43 21.58
CA LEU A 199 1.77 -8.28 21.85
C LEU A 199 1.80 -8.84 23.27
N LYS A 200 1.37 -8.03 24.23
CA LYS A 200 1.31 -8.43 25.65
C LYS A 200 0.31 -9.56 25.95
N SER A 201 -0.59 -9.84 25.01
CA SER A 201 -1.61 -10.90 25.14
C SER A 201 -1.19 -12.18 24.43
N VAL A 202 -0.02 -12.20 23.79
CA VAL A 202 0.51 -13.40 23.12
C VAL A 202 1.10 -14.32 24.16
N ASP A 203 0.64 -15.58 24.17
CA ASP A 203 1.28 -16.64 24.94
C ASP A 203 2.72 -16.86 24.47
N GLU A 204 3.67 -16.72 25.39
CA GLU A 204 5.10 -16.87 25.11
C GLU A 204 5.46 -18.28 24.65
N GLU A 205 4.70 -19.31 25.04
CA GLU A 205 4.95 -20.68 24.59
C GLU A 205 4.64 -20.85 23.10
N ALA A 206 3.65 -20.13 22.57
CA ALA A 206 3.25 -20.17 21.17
C ALA A 206 4.17 -19.34 20.23
N VAL A 207 5.06 -18.51 20.79
CA VAL A 207 5.97 -17.66 20.02
C VAL A 207 7.01 -18.48 19.27
N LEU A 208 7.08 -18.24 17.96
CA LEU A 208 8.07 -18.84 17.06
C LEU A 208 9.23 -17.88 16.79
N CYS A 209 8.93 -16.59 16.61
CA CYS A 209 9.92 -15.56 16.34
C CYS A 209 9.56 -14.25 17.05
N GLU A 210 10.59 -13.54 17.52
CA GLU A 210 10.49 -12.15 17.97
C GLU A 210 11.02 -11.24 16.87
N VAL A 211 10.27 -10.21 16.51
CA VAL A 211 10.64 -9.20 15.52
C VAL A 211 10.97 -7.90 16.22
N TYR A 212 12.08 -7.25 15.88
CA TYR A 212 12.46 -5.98 16.51
C TYR A 212 13.34 -5.14 15.60
N GLY A 213 13.45 -3.84 15.88
CA GLY A 213 14.36 -2.93 15.19
C GLY A 213 13.72 -1.59 14.89
N SER A 214 14.01 -1.05 13.71
CA SER A 214 13.50 0.25 13.25
C SER A 214 12.79 0.12 11.90
N TRP A 215 11.54 0.58 11.80
CA TRP A 215 10.80 0.57 10.53
C TRP A 215 11.35 1.56 9.48
N ARG A 216 12.33 2.39 9.87
CA ARG A 216 13.09 3.27 8.97
C ARG A 216 14.52 2.80 8.72
N GLY A 217 14.98 1.76 9.41
CA GLY A 217 16.34 1.23 9.32
C GLY A 217 16.29 -0.28 9.15
N GLU A 218 16.92 -0.99 10.09
CA GLU A 218 16.98 -2.45 10.09
C GLU A 218 15.90 -3.08 10.96
N VAL A 219 15.26 -4.12 10.43
CA VAL A 219 14.31 -4.99 11.13
C VAL A 219 14.91 -6.38 11.20
N HIS A 220 14.94 -6.95 12.40
CA HIS A 220 15.50 -8.25 12.71
C HIS A 220 14.41 -9.21 13.19
N ALA A 221 14.60 -10.50 12.95
CA ALA A 221 13.80 -11.57 13.52
C ALA A 221 14.70 -12.56 14.27
N LYS A 222 14.42 -12.78 15.55
CA LYS A 222 15.07 -13.80 16.39
C LYS A 222 14.18 -15.03 16.45
N ILE A 223 14.71 -16.16 15.97
CA ILE A 223 14.00 -17.44 15.93
C ILE A 223 14.15 -18.12 17.30
N ARG A 224 13.04 -18.41 17.97
CA ARG A 224 13.06 -18.90 19.36
C ARG A 224 13.72 -20.28 19.50
N ARG A 225 13.46 -21.18 18.54
CA ARG A 225 13.98 -22.56 18.57
C ARG A 225 15.51 -22.62 18.46
N THR A 226 16.13 -21.72 17.71
CA THR A 226 17.58 -21.75 17.42
C THR A 226 18.35 -20.62 18.09
N ASN A 227 17.64 -19.62 18.66
CA ASN A 227 18.19 -18.34 19.10
C ASN A 227 18.94 -17.54 18.02
N GLU A 228 18.82 -17.95 16.75
CA GLU A 228 19.43 -17.27 15.62
C GLU A 228 18.70 -15.96 15.33
N THR A 229 19.43 -14.88 15.09
CA THR A 229 18.89 -13.60 14.64
C THR A 229 19.18 -13.40 13.17
N ARG A 230 18.17 -13.02 12.40
CA ARG A 230 18.26 -12.73 10.96
C ARG A 230 17.84 -11.31 10.66
N LEU A 231 18.54 -10.69 9.72
CA LEU A 231 18.12 -9.42 9.14
C LEU A 231 16.96 -9.68 8.16
N VAL A 232 15.78 -9.11 8.46
CA VAL A 232 14.56 -9.26 7.66
C VAL A 232 14.49 -8.19 6.58
N LEU A 233 14.80 -6.94 6.95
CA LEU A 233 14.69 -5.79 6.07
C LEU A 233 15.69 -4.71 6.50
N ASN A 234 16.42 -4.15 5.54
CA ASN A 234 17.17 -2.91 5.74
C ASN A 234 16.64 -1.84 4.76
N MET A 235 15.90 -0.87 5.29
CA MET A 235 15.28 0.21 4.52
C MET A 235 16.30 1.17 3.90
N GLU A 236 17.51 1.25 4.45
CA GLU A 236 18.59 2.08 3.91
C GLU A 236 19.20 1.46 2.66
N ALA A 237 19.24 0.12 2.62
CA ALA A 237 19.84 -0.67 1.55
C ALA A 237 18.90 -0.94 0.34
N ILE A 238 17.62 -0.59 0.41
CA ILE A 238 16.62 -0.90 -0.64
C ILE A 238 16.13 0.37 -1.30
N ASP A 239 16.36 0.56 -2.59
CA ASP A 239 15.76 1.66 -3.34
C ASP A 239 14.43 1.26 -4.00
N PRO A 240 13.42 2.15 -4.03
CA PRO A 240 12.14 1.82 -4.63
C PRO A 240 12.28 1.59 -6.13
N ILE A 241 11.80 0.45 -6.62
CA ILE A 241 11.76 0.17 -8.05
C ILE A 241 10.72 1.10 -8.69
N PRO A 242 11.08 1.90 -9.71
CA PRO A 242 10.14 2.81 -10.34
C PRO A 242 9.06 2.04 -11.09
N LYS A 243 7.81 2.48 -10.92
CA LYS A 243 6.66 1.98 -11.70
C LYS A 243 6.73 2.48 -13.14
N ILE A 244 6.40 1.60 -14.07
CA ILE A 244 6.25 1.89 -15.49
C ILE A 244 4.76 2.14 -15.77
N VAL A 245 4.49 3.22 -16.50
CA VAL A 245 3.13 3.70 -16.79
C VAL A 245 3.13 4.18 -18.24
N LYS A 246 2.04 3.93 -18.96
CA LYS A 246 1.86 4.39 -20.34
C LYS A 246 2.09 5.91 -20.48
N PRO A 247 2.65 6.38 -21.61
CA PRO A 247 2.71 7.81 -21.93
C PRO A 247 1.34 8.46 -21.89
N ILE A 248 1.25 9.73 -21.44
CA ILE A 248 -0.04 10.44 -21.28
C ILE A 248 -0.82 10.56 -22.61
N ALA A 249 -0.13 10.52 -23.75
CA ALA A 249 -0.76 10.52 -25.07
C ALA A 249 -1.58 9.24 -25.35
N GLU A 250 -1.18 8.11 -24.76
CA GLU A 250 -1.82 6.79 -24.92
C GLU A 250 -2.78 6.45 -23.78
N GLN A 251 -2.86 7.31 -22.76
CA GLN A 251 -3.73 7.10 -21.60
C GLN A 251 -5.19 7.44 -21.92
N GLY A 252 -6.09 6.63 -21.38
CA GLY A 252 -7.53 6.88 -21.39
C GLY A 252 -7.93 8.15 -20.63
N PRO A 253 -9.13 8.70 -20.89
CA PRO A 253 -9.58 9.96 -20.30
C PRO A 253 -9.77 9.92 -18.78
N LEU A 254 -9.95 8.72 -18.20
CA LEU A 254 -10.11 8.51 -16.76
C LEU A 254 -8.81 8.05 -16.07
N GLU A 255 -7.72 7.86 -16.83
CA GLU A 255 -6.43 7.51 -16.23
C GLU A 255 -5.84 8.71 -15.47
N SER A 256 -5.34 8.44 -14.25
CA SER A 256 -5.03 9.46 -13.26
C SER A 256 -4.03 10.51 -13.77
N ARG A 257 -2.99 10.12 -14.52
CA ARG A 257 -2.03 11.12 -15.03
C ARG A 257 -2.63 12.01 -16.12
N LYS A 258 -3.59 11.49 -16.90
CA LYS A 258 -4.35 12.28 -17.88
C LYS A 258 -5.32 13.24 -17.19
N VAL A 259 -6.10 12.74 -16.23
CA VAL A 259 -7.08 13.53 -15.45
C VAL A 259 -6.40 14.73 -14.78
N TRP A 260 -5.25 14.49 -14.16
CA TRP A 260 -4.54 15.49 -13.35
C TRP A 260 -3.36 16.16 -14.08
N GLN A 261 -3.24 15.99 -15.41
CA GLN A 261 -2.08 16.47 -16.17
C GLN A 261 -1.88 17.98 -16.02
N ASN A 262 -2.92 18.78 -16.29
CA ASN A 262 -2.82 20.24 -16.26
C ASN A 262 -2.52 20.78 -14.86
N VAL A 263 -3.18 20.22 -13.84
CA VAL A 263 -2.93 20.56 -12.43
C VAL A 263 -1.48 20.27 -12.07
N THR A 264 -0.98 19.10 -12.46
CA THR A 264 0.40 18.68 -12.16
C THR A 264 1.42 19.54 -12.90
N SER A 265 1.21 19.83 -14.18
CA SER A 265 2.07 20.71 -14.97
C SER A 265 2.18 22.11 -14.35
N ALA A 266 1.05 22.70 -13.93
CA ALA A 266 1.03 24.00 -13.27
C ALA A 266 1.73 23.99 -11.90
N ILE A 267 1.56 22.93 -11.10
CA ILE A 267 2.30 22.76 -9.83
C ILE A 267 3.81 22.67 -10.07
N LEU A 268 4.23 21.93 -11.10
CA LEU A 268 5.64 21.76 -11.43
C LEU A 268 6.27 23.06 -11.95
N SER A 269 5.52 23.87 -12.69
CA SER A 269 5.94 25.23 -13.11
C SER A 269 5.85 26.27 -11.99
N LYS A 270 5.40 25.88 -10.78
CA LYS A 270 5.15 26.75 -9.62
C LYS A 270 4.06 27.82 -9.87
N ASP A 271 3.22 27.62 -10.87
CA ASP A 271 2.02 28.44 -11.10
C ASP A 271 0.85 27.91 -10.27
N TYR A 272 0.87 28.25 -8.98
CA TYR A 272 -0.14 27.77 -8.04
C TYR A 272 -1.53 28.34 -8.31
N SER A 273 -1.64 29.56 -8.88
CA SER A 273 -2.93 30.16 -9.23
C SER A 273 -3.60 29.38 -10.36
N HIS A 274 -2.83 29.08 -11.41
CA HIS A 274 -3.34 28.28 -12.52
C HIS A 274 -3.64 26.84 -12.08
N ALA A 275 -2.80 26.23 -11.25
CA ALA A 275 -3.07 24.91 -10.68
C ALA A 275 -4.41 24.85 -9.92
N THR A 276 -4.75 25.88 -9.14
CA THR A 276 -6.05 25.97 -8.47
C THR A 276 -7.22 26.04 -9.46
N LYS A 277 -7.09 26.83 -10.53
CA LYS A 277 -8.12 26.93 -11.58
C LYS A 277 -8.32 25.58 -12.28
N GLU A 278 -7.25 24.93 -12.71
CA GLU A 278 -7.33 23.61 -13.36
C GLU A 278 -7.95 22.55 -12.44
N LYS A 279 -7.61 22.58 -11.15
CA LYS A 279 -8.21 21.68 -10.15
C LYS A 279 -9.71 21.91 -10.03
N GLN A 280 -10.16 23.17 -9.97
CA GLN A 280 -11.57 23.50 -9.93
C GLN A 280 -12.31 23.03 -11.18
N LEU A 281 -11.70 23.13 -12.36
CA LEU A 281 -12.29 22.62 -13.61
C LEU A 281 -12.51 21.10 -13.56
N VAL A 282 -11.56 20.33 -13.03
CA VAL A 282 -11.74 18.87 -12.85
C VAL A 282 -12.87 18.57 -11.87
N GLU A 283 -12.89 19.24 -10.71
CA GLU A 283 -13.90 19.03 -9.66
C GLU A 283 -15.30 19.46 -10.11
N GLU A 284 -15.42 20.54 -10.87
CA GLU A 284 -16.70 21.03 -11.40
C GLU A 284 -17.29 20.08 -12.44
N ARG A 285 -16.46 19.58 -13.37
CA ARG A 285 -16.90 18.55 -14.33
C ARG A 285 -17.45 17.31 -13.63
N GLN A 286 -16.85 16.91 -12.51
CA GLN A 286 -17.35 15.78 -11.72
C GLN A 286 -18.67 16.07 -11.03
N ARG A 287 -18.83 17.27 -10.45
CA ARG A 287 -20.09 17.69 -9.84
C ARG A 287 -21.23 17.70 -10.86
N GLN A 288 -20.97 18.19 -12.06
CA GLN A 288 -21.95 18.19 -13.17
C GLN A 288 -22.31 16.76 -13.61
N LYS A 289 -21.32 15.87 -13.78
CA LYS A 289 -21.57 14.45 -14.11
C LYS A 289 -22.40 13.75 -13.04
N ALA A 290 -22.08 13.95 -11.77
CA ALA A 290 -22.83 13.36 -10.65
C ALA A 290 -24.26 13.89 -10.58
N ALA A 291 -24.49 15.18 -10.82
CA ALA A 291 -25.82 15.76 -10.88
C ALA A 291 -26.65 15.20 -12.04
N ALA A 292 -26.05 15.04 -13.22
CA ALA A 292 -26.71 14.46 -14.39
C ALA A 292 -27.09 12.98 -14.16
N ALA A 293 -26.16 12.17 -13.62
CA ALA A 293 -26.43 10.77 -13.28
C ALA A 293 -27.57 10.65 -12.25
N LYS A 294 -27.56 11.49 -11.20
CA LYS A 294 -28.63 11.53 -10.20
C LYS A 294 -29.98 11.90 -10.81
N ALA A 295 -30.03 12.88 -11.72
CA ALA A 295 -31.26 13.27 -12.40
C ALA A 295 -31.84 12.12 -13.25
N LYS A 296 -30.97 11.29 -13.82
CA LYS A 296 -31.34 10.10 -14.60
C LYS A 296 -31.54 8.82 -13.77
N LYS A 297 -31.29 8.87 -12.45
CA LYS A 297 -31.24 7.69 -11.56
C LYS A 297 -30.26 6.61 -12.05
N GLU A 298 -29.18 7.04 -12.69
CA GLU A 298 -28.09 6.15 -13.09
C GLU A 298 -27.20 5.88 -11.88
N GLU A 299 -27.02 4.60 -11.54
CA GLU A 299 -26.03 4.19 -10.55
C GLU A 299 -24.65 4.08 -11.19
N PHE A 300 -23.62 4.46 -10.45
CA PHE A 300 -22.24 4.29 -10.92
C PHE A 300 -21.83 2.82 -10.83
N GLU A 301 -21.34 2.30 -11.95
CA GLU A 301 -20.77 0.97 -12.03
C GLU A 301 -19.26 1.07 -12.37
N PRO A 302 -18.36 0.52 -11.53
CA PRO A 302 -16.94 0.51 -11.84
C PRO A 302 -16.64 -0.31 -13.11
N ALA A 303 -15.63 0.08 -13.88
CA ALA A 303 -15.23 -0.62 -15.08
C ALA A 303 -14.55 -1.96 -14.78
N PHE A 304 -13.72 -2.04 -13.74
CA PHE A 304 -12.82 -3.19 -13.53
C PHE A 304 -13.13 -4.02 -12.30
N PHE A 305 -13.93 -3.51 -11.37
CA PHE A 305 -14.22 -4.18 -10.10
C PHE A 305 -15.71 -4.46 -9.91
N LYS A 306 -16.01 -5.64 -9.35
CA LYS A 306 -17.38 -6.05 -8.99
C LYS A 306 -17.83 -5.32 -7.72
N LEU A 307 -19.09 -4.87 -7.71
CA LEU A 307 -19.79 -4.35 -6.54
C LEU A 307 -20.98 -5.26 -6.15
N PRO A 308 -21.36 -5.31 -4.86
CA PRO A 308 -20.66 -4.73 -3.72
C PRO A 308 -19.36 -5.50 -3.39
N VAL A 309 -18.38 -4.82 -2.83
CA VAL A 309 -17.15 -5.48 -2.34
C VAL A 309 -17.45 -6.16 -1.01
N VAL A 310 -17.36 -7.49 -0.97
CA VAL A 310 -17.61 -8.30 0.22
C VAL A 310 -16.35 -8.37 1.09
N ASN A 311 -16.50 -8.14 2.39
CA ASN A 311 -15.41 -8.18 3.38
C ASN A 311 -14.18 -7.29 3.06
N GLY A 312 -14.30 -6.28 2.19
CA GLY A 312 -13.17 -5.44 1.80
C GLY A 312 -12.19 -6.11 0.83
N GLN A 313 -12.54 -7.26 0.26
CA GLN A 313 -11.73 -7.98 -0.73
C GLN A 313 -12.32 -7.77 -2.13
N PRO A 314 -11.76 -6.88 -2.96
CA PRO A 314 -12.29 -6.59 -4.28
C PRO A 314 -12.06 -7.75 -5.25
N GLN A 315 -13.02 -7.97 -6.16
CA GLN A 315 -12.93 -8.93 -7.25
C GLN A 315 -12.95 -8.21 -8.60
N LEU A 316 -12.13 -8.68 -9.54
CA LEU A 316 -12.10 -8.15 -10.89
C LEU A 316 -13.31 -8.61 -11.71
N LYS A 317 -13.74 -7.74 -12.62
CA LYS A 317 -14.60 -8.08 -13.77
C LYS A 317 -13.75 -8.65 -14.91
N ASP A 318 -14.39 -9.14 -15.96
CA ASP A 318 -13.71 -9.67 -17.15
C ASP A 318 -12.82 -8.61 -17.80
N ASP A 319 -13.29 -7.35 -17.90
CA ASP A 319 -12.47 -6.22 -18.37
C ASP A 319 -11.22 -6.00 -17.50
N GLY A 320 -11.32 -6.23 -16.19
CA GLY A 320 -10.20 -6.14 -15.26
C GLY A 320 -9.17 -7.25 -15.49
N ILE A 321 -9.64 -8.47 -15.72
CA ILE A 321 -8.81 -9.62 -16.07
C ILE A 321 -8.12 -9.37 -17.41
N GLN A 322 -8.84 -8.85 -18.40
CA GLN A 322 -8.26 -8.54 -19.71
C GLN A 322 -7.21 -7.43 -19.61
N MET A 323 -7.46 -6.38 -18.83
CA MET A 323 -6.49 -5.31 -18.59
C MET A 323 -5.21 -5.85 -17.91
N LEU A 324 -5.32 -6.77 -16.94
CA LEU A 324 -4.15 -7.41 -16.33
C LEU A 324 -3.31 -8.15 -17.38
N LYS A 325 -3.94 -8.94 -18.24
CA LYS A 325 -3.26 -9.66 -19.32
C LYS A 325 -2.57 -8.70 -20.28
N GLN A 326 -3.26 -7.63 -20.69
CA GLN A 326 -2.66 -6.59 -21.53
C GLN A 326 -1.42 -5.97 -20.89
N LEU A 327 -1.46 -5.67 -19.59
CA LEU A 327 -0.30 -5.15 -18.87
C LEU A 327 0.83 -6.20 -18.77
N ASN A 328 0.51 -7.48 -18.63
CA ASN A 328 1.48 -8.57 -18.63
C ASN A 328 2.14 -8.77 -20.02
N ASP A 329 1.41 -8.53 -21.10
CA ASP A 329 1.85 -8.80 -22.47
C ASP A 329 2.58 -7.62 -23.14
N ILE A 330 2.71 -6.46 -22.47
CA ILE A 330 3.48 -5.31 -23.02
C ILE A 330 4.91 -5.78 -23.32
N ALA A 331 5.27 -5.90 -24.60
CA ALA A 331 6.60 -6.26 -25.02
C ALA A 331 7.64 -5.25 -24.47
N ASN A 332 8.77 -5.77 -24.02
CA ASN A 332 9.88 -4.98 -23.47
C ASN A 332 10.59 -4.15 -24.54
#